data_AF-A0A4Y2JD11-F1
#
_entry.id   AF-A0A4Y2JD11-F1
#
_cell.length_a   1.000
_cell.length_b   1.000
_cell.length_c   1.000
_cell.angle_alpha   90.00
_cell.angle_beta   90.00
_cell.angle_gamma   90.00
#
_symmetry.space_group_name_H-M   'P 1'
#
loop_
_entity.id
_entity.type
_entity.pdbx_description
1 polymer ?
#
loop_
_entity_poly.entity_id
_entity_poly.type
_entity_poly.pdbx_seq_one_letter_code
_entity_poly.pdbx_strand_id
1 'polypeptide(L)'
;MIHWNTITLSPPPLLRRFSNLEIWSKVQSVGTAAEWNFDKFPCHTQAVERCVKLVTEASQKVVGSNSRDGFIRTTLLSRSSMPSFTSKSSFKVPKETAGK
;
A
#
# COMPACT_ATOMS: atom_id res chain seq x y z
N MET A 1 7.57 -20.08 -2.07
CA MET A 1 8.90 -19.48 -2.37
C MET A 1 8.87 -19.03 -3.81
N ILE A 2 9.27 -17.79 -4.13
CA ILE A 2 9.18 -17.25 -5.49
C ILE A 2 10.38 -17.74 -6.30
N HIS A 3 10.14 -18.39 -7.45
CA HIS A 3 11.17 -18.87 -8.35
C HIS A 3 11.58 -17.76 -9.33
N TRP A 4 12.56 -16.95 -8.94
CA TRP A 4 13.00 -15.77 -9.71
C TRP A 4 13.54 -16.09 -11.11
N ASN A 5 14.09 -17.29 -11.31
CA ASN A 5 14.70 -17.70 -12.59
C ASN A 5 13.67 -18.16 -13.64
N THR A 6 12.44 -18.44 -13.23
CA THR A 6 11.38 -18.92 -14.13
C THR A 6 10.31 -17.88 -14.40
N ILE A 7 10.38 -16.72 -13.73
CA ILE A 7 9.42 -15.64 -13.87
C ILE A 7 9.94 -14.60 -14.86
N THR A 8 9.09 -14.25 -15.83
CA THR A 8 9.34 -13.12 -16.72
C THR A 8 9.16 -11.82 -15.93
N LEU A 9 10.28 -11.13 -15.65
CA LEU A 9 10.27 -9.84 -14.98
C LEU A 9 10.03 -8.72 -15.99
N SER A 10 8.94 -7.97 -15.80
CA SER A 10 8.76 -6.70 -16.50
C SER A 10 9.59 -5.62 -15.82
N PRO A 11 10.25 -4.72 -16.58
CA PRO A 11 10.89 -3.56 -15.99
C PRO A 11 9.85 -2.68 -15.27
N PRO A 12 10.25 -1.97 -14.20
CA PRO A 12 9.42 -0.95 -13.57
C PRO A 12 8.99 0.11 -14.60
N PRO A 13 7.78 0.69 -14.49
CA PRO A 13 7.31 1.73 -15.41
C PRO A 13 8.29 2.89 -15.60
N LEU A 14 9.01 3.25 -14.52
CA LEU A 14 10.02 4.31 -14.52
C LEU A 14 11.20 4.01 -15.47
N LEU A 15 11.59 2.74 -15.58
CA LEU A 15 12.72 2.28 -16.39
C LEU A 15 12.31 1.83 -17.80
N ARG A 16 11.00 1.75 -18.08
CA ARG A 16 10.46 1.21 -19.34
C ARG A 16 10.98 1.91 -20.60
N ARG A 17 11.38 3.18 -20.50
CA ARG A 17 11.89 3.98 -21.62
C ARG A 17 13.40 3.86 -21.86
N PHE A 18 14.12 3.14 -21.00
CA PHE A 18 15.56 2.97 -21.10
C PHE A 18 15.91 1.55 -21.50
N SER A 19 16.94 1.40 -22.34
CA SER A 19 17.54 0.12 -22.65
C SER A 19 18.43 -0.38 -21.51
N ASN A 20 18.64 -1.70 -21.45
CA ASN A 20 19.54 -2.29 -20.46
C ASN A 20 20.96 -1.74 -20.56
N LEU A 21 21.43 -1.38 -21.76
CA LEU A 21 22.76 -0.79 -21.98
C LEU A 21 22.87 0.62 -21.39
N GLU A 22 21.86 1.47 -21.59
CA GLU A 22 21.81 2.81 -20.99
C GLU A 22 21.76 2.73 -19.47
N ILE A 23 20.96 1.80 -18.93
CA ILE A 23 20.88 1.56 -17.49
C ILE A 23 22.25 1.12 -16.96
N TRP A 24 22.90 0.17 -17.63
CA TRP A 24 24.21 -0.34 -17.24
C TRP A 24 25.28 0.74 -17.26
N SER A 25 25.32 1.57 -18.31
CA SER A 25 26.23 2.70 -18.43
C SER A 25 26.06 3.70 -17.28
N LYS A 26 24.82 4.04 -16.92
CA LYS A 26 24.52 4.96 -15.80
C LYS A 26 24.82 4.37 -14.43
N VAL A 27 24.62 3.06 -14.23
CA VAL A 27 25.01 2.39 -12.99
C VAL A 27 26.52 2.37 -12.83
N GLN A 28 27.27 2.24 -13.93
CA GLN A 28 28.74 2.23 -13.89
C GLN A 28 29.38 3.61 -13.70
N SER A 29 28.69 4.71 -14.04
CA SER A 29 29.20 6.08 -13.87
C SER A 29 29.23 6.59 -12.42
N VAL A 30 29.34 5.68 -11.45
CA VAL A 30 29.31 5.96 -10.00
C VAL A 30 30.28 7.09 -9.64
N GLY A 31 29.76 8.18 -9.07
CA GLY A 31 30.56 9.31 -8.58
C GLY A 31 30.25 10.65 -9.25
N THR A 32 29.70 10.62 -10.47
CA THR A 32 28.93 11.76 -10.98
C THR A 32 27.46 11.44 -10.71
N ALA A 33 26.69 12.36 -10.14
CA ALA A 33 25.24 12.24 -10.15
C ALA A 33 24.82 12.33 -11.61
N ALA A 34 24.91 11.22 -12.33
CA ALA A 34 24.54 11.14 -13.72
C ALA A 34 23.06 11.47 -13.73
N GLU A 35 22.74 12.70 -14.09
CA GLU A 35 21.37 13.19 -14.07
C GLU A 35 20.57 12.25 -14.96
N TRP A 36 19.71 11.47 -14.31
CA TRP A 36 18.74 10.68 -15.02
C TRP A 36 17.65 11.66 -15.39
N ASN A 37 17.37 11.79 -16.69
CA ASN A 37 16.22 12.54 -17.19
C ASN A 37 14.94 11.75 -16.93
N PHE A 38 14.65 11.45 -15.67
CA PHE A 38 13.35 10.95 -15.25
C PHE A 38 12.36 12.10 -15.27
N ASP A 39 11.11 11.80 -15.61
CA ASP A 39 10.04 12.77 -15.41
C ASP A 39 9.99 13.13 -13.92
N LYS A 40 9.79 14.41 -13.61
CA LYS A 40 9.62 14.86 -12.23
C LYS A 40 8.28 14.34 -11.72
N PHE A 41 8.30 13.21 -11.04
CA PHE A 41 7.15 12.73 -10.31
C PHE A 41 7.02 13.53 -9.01
N PRO A 42 5.83 14.06 -8.69
CA PRO A 42 5.63 14.74 -7.42
C PRO A 42 5.61 13.69 -6.30
N CYS A 43 6.78 13.39 -5.74
CA CYS A 43 6.93 12.41 -4.66
C CYS A 43 6.49 12.96 -3.30
N HIS A 44 6.55 14.29 -3.11
CA HIS A 44 6.19 14.98 -1.88
C HIS A 44 4.88 15.76 -2.03
N THR A 45 3.84 15.08 -2.53
CA THR A 45 2.51 15.68 -2.50
C THR A 45 1.94 15.62 -1.09
N GLN A 46 1.07 16.58 -0.76
CA GLN A 46 0.30 16.55 0.48
C GLN A 46 -0.50 15.24 0.65
N ALA A 47 -0.93 14.61 -0.45
CA ALA A 47 -1.61 13.32 -0.42
C ALA A 47 -0.69 12.19 0.09
N VAL A 48 0.56 12.15 -0.38
CA VAL A 48 1.57 11.19 0.10
C VAL A 48 1.85 11.41 1.59
N GLU A 49 2.07 12.66 2.00
CA GLU A 49 2.34 12.99 3.42
C GLU A 49 1.19 12.57 4.34
N ARG A 50 -0.06 12.87 3.94
CA ARG A 50 -1.26 12.44 4.68
C ARG A 50 -1.37 10.92 4.76
N CYS A 51 -1.09 10.21 3.67
CA CYS A 51 -1.14 8.75 3.63
C CYS A 51 -0.11 8.16 4.61
N VAL A 52 1.14 8.62 4.54
CA VAL A 52 2.21 8.18 5.45
C VAL A 52 1.81 8.41 6.90
N LYS A 53 1.30 9.61 7.24
CA LYS A 53 0.83 9.93 8.59
C LYS A 53 -0.26 8.96 9.07
N LEU A 54 -1.30 8.73 8.26
CA LEU A 54 -2.39 7.82 8.61
C LEU A 54 -1.91 6.38 8.82
N VAL A 55 -1.02 5.88 7.96
CA VAL A 55 -0.45 4.54 8.08
C VAL A 55 0.40 4.43 9.34
N THR A 56 1.20 5.44 9.67
CA THR A 56 2.00 5.48 10.90
C THR A 56 1.12 5.48 12.13
N GLU A 57 0.11 6.35 12.20
CA GLU A 57 -0.83 6.42 13.32
C GLU A 57 -1.60 5.10 13.51
N ALA A 58 -2.04 4.47 12.42
CA ALA A 58 -2.71 3.17 12.47
C ALA A 58 -1.78 2.06 12.95
N SER A 59 -0.54 2.02 12.44
CA SER A 59 0.48 1.03 12.83
C SER A 59 0.87 1.19 14.30
N GLN A 60 0.99 2.42 14.78
CA GLN A 60 1.33 2.72 16.17
C GLN A 60 0.31 2.14 17.16
N LYS A 61 -0.97 2.13 16.81
CA LYS A 61 -2.05 1.58 17.65
C LYS A 61 -1.95 0.06 17.88
N VAL A 62 -1.23 -0.65 17.03
CA VAL A 62 -1.08 -2.12 17.13
C VAL A 62 0.33 -2.55 17.56
N VAL A 63 1.18 -1.60 17.96
CA VAL A 63 2.49 -1.91 18.52
C VAL A 63 2.34 -2.59 19.88
N GLY A 64 3.02 -3.72 20.06
CA GLY A 64 2.99 -4.52 21.27
C GLY A 64 1.97 -5.67 21.24
N SER A 65 2.25 -6.74 21.98
CA SER A 65 1.44 -7.97 21.96
C SER A 65 -0.01 -7.72 22.37
N ASN A 66 -0.22 -6.99 23.47
CA ASN A 66 -1.56 -6.73 24.04
C ASN A 66 -2.42 -5.85 23.12
N SER A 67 -1.84 -4.77 22.57
CA SER A 67 -2.55 -3.85 21.65
C SER A 67 -2.98 -4.58 20.38
N ARG A 68 -2.08 -5.39 19.82
CA ARG A 68 -2.36 -6.20 18.63
C ARG A 68 -3.45 -7.24 18.88
N ASP A 69 -3.38 -7.96 20.00
CA ASP A 69 -4.38 -8.95 20.38
C ASP A 69 -5.76 -8.31 20.62
N GLY A 70 -5.81 -7.17 21.33
CA GLY A 70 -7.03 -6.38 21.51
C GLY A 70 -7.64 -5.92 20.18
N PHE A 71 -6.81 -5.43 19.25
CA PHE A 71 -7.25 -5.04 17.90
C PHE A 71 -7.83 -6.22 17.12
N ILE A 72 -7.16 -7.39 17.14
CA ILE A 72 -7.63 -8.61 16.46
C ILE A 72 -8.98 -9.06 17.01
N ARG A 73 -9.11 -9.20 18.34
CA ARG A 73 -10.36 -9.63 18.98
C ARG A 73 -11.52 -8.69 18.70
N THR A 74 -11.28 -7.37 18.79
CA THR A 74 -12.29 -6.35 18.48
C THR A 74 -12.72 -6.42 17.02
N THR A 75 -11.77 -6.59 16.09
CA THR A 75 -12.06 -6.74 14.65
C THR A 75 -12.87 -8.00 14.38
N LEU A 76 -12.52 -9.13 15.00
CA LEU A 76 -13.27 -10.38 14.86
C LEU A 76 -14.69 -10.25 15.37
N LEU A 77 -14.89 -9.64 16.54
CA LEU A 77 -16.22 -9.41 17.12
C LEU A 77 -17.07 -8.47 16.24
N SER A 78 -16.46 -7.40 15.73
CA SER A 78 -17.13 -6.49 14.79
C SER A 78 -17.57 -7.22 13.52
N ARG A 79 -16.69 -8.06 12.95
CA ARG A 79 -16.99 -8.86 11.75
C ARG A 79 -18.05 -9.92 12.01
N SER A 80 -18.05 -10.58 13.17
CA SER A 80 -19.08 -11.56 13.50
C SER A 80 -20.44 -10.93 13.71
N SER A 81 -20.48 -9.65 14.10
CA SER A 81 -21.72 -8.87 14.24
C SER A 81 -22.30 -8.42 12.90
N MET A 82 -21.48 -8.41 11.84
CA MET A 82 -21.93 -8.00 10.51
C MET A 82 -22.67 -9.15 9.81
N PRO A 83 -23.85 -8.90 9.21
CA PRO A 83 -24.56 -9.90 8.42
C PRO A 83 -23.73 -10.36 7.22
N SER A 84 -23.74 -11.66 6.94
CA SER A 84 -23.18 -12.19 5.70
C SER A 84 -24.16 -11.96 4.54
N PHE A 85 -23.62 -11.64 3.37
CA PHE A 85 -24.39 -11.45 2.15
C PHE A 85 -23.67 -12.08 0.95
N THR A 86 -24.45 -12.67 0.04
CA THR A 86 -23.93 -13.25 -1.21
C THR A 86 -23.69 -12.20 -2.29
N SER A 87 -24.44 -11.09 -2.25
CA SER A 87 -24.32 -9.96 -3.18
C SER A 87 -24.28 -8.64 -2.44
N LYS A 88 -23.49 -7.68 -2.93
CA LYS A 88 -23.43 -6.33 -2.34
C LYS A 88 -24.80 -5.62 -2.36
N SER A 89 -25.63 -5.94 -3.35
CA SER A 89 -26.97 -5.36 -3.51
C SER A 89 -27.94 -5.69 -2.38
N SER A 90 -27.73 -6.78 -1.63
CA SER A 90 -28.58 -7.15 -0.50
C SER A 90 -28.23 -6.41 0.80
N PHE A 91 -27.15 -5.63 0.83
CA PHE A 91 -26.81 -4.80 1.98
C PHE A 91 -27.82 -3.66 2.13
N LYS A 92 -28.54 -3.64 3.25
CA LYS A 92 -29.46 -2.56 3.61
C LYS A 92 -28.84 -1.76 4.75
N VAL A 93 -28.76 -0.43 4.60
CA VAL A 93 -28.34 0.46 5.67
C VAL A 93 -29.38 0.38 6.79
N PRO A 94 -28.99 0.04 8.04
CA PRO A 94 -29.91 0.09 9.17
C PRO A 94 -30.49 1.48 9.30
N LYS A 95 -31.82 1.61 9.34
CA LYS A 95 -32.47 2.89 9.65
C LYS A 95 -32.26 3.17 11.13
N GLU A 96 -31.73 4.34 11.47
CA GLU A 96 -31.70 4.80 12.86
C GLU A 96 -33.13 4.86 13.39
N THR A 97 -33.51 3.88 14.21
CA THR A 97 -34.74 4.00 15.00
C THR A 97 -34.44 4.99 16.10
N ALA A 98 -34.99 6.20 15.96
CA ALA A 98 -35.09 7.16 17.06
C ALA A 98 -35.73 6.44 18.26
N GLY A 99 -34.92 6.20 19.29
CA GLY A 99 -35.39 5.61 20.54
C GLY A 99 -36.50 6.47 21.13
N LYS A 100 -37.62 5.83 21.48
CA LYS A 100 -38.56 6.36 22.46
C LYS A 100 -38.03 6.07 23.86
#